data_AF-K1XEA0-F1
#
_entry.id   AF-K1XEA0-F1
#
_cell.length_a   1.000
_cell.length_b   1.000
_cell.length_c   1.000
_cell.angle_alpha   90.00
_cell.angle_beta   90.00
_cell.angle_gamma   90.00
#
_symmetry.space_group_name_H-M   'P 1'
#
loop_
_entity.id
_entity.type
_entity.pdbx_description
1 polymer ?
#
loop_
_entity_poly.entity_id
_entity_poly.type
_entity_poly.pdbx_seq_one_letter_code
_entity_poly.pdbx_strand_id
1 'polypeptide(L)'
;MIKVTGLGLIDALLCPHYHSKKYDKGRRASLKIMMQKTSGVALAIDDYCAIVFVDGQYQVISSRLHAHAYKVYWKCKKLHHEVLDASLAMQEGPILQR
;
A
#
# COMPACT_ATOMS: atom_id res chain seq x y z
N MET A 1 -4.04 9.36 -11.10
CA MET A 1 -2.95 8.35 -11.11
C MET A 1 -2.91 7.71 -12.48
N ILE A 2 -1.73 7.36 -12.96
CA ILE A 2 -1.53 6.57 -14.20
C ILE A 2 -1.01 5.20 -13.76
N LYS A 3 -1.45 4.12 -14.42
CA LYS A 3 -0.91 2.77 -14.17
C LYS A 3 0.31 2.57 -15.06
N VAL A 4 1.42 2.18 -14.45
CA VAL A 4 2.65 1.80 -15.14
C VAL A 4 3.10 0.43 -14.65
N THR A 5 3.78 -0.32 -15.50
CA THR A 5 4.38 -1.61 -15.12
C THR A 5 5.73 -1.35 -14.47
N GLY A 6 5.95 -1.93 -13.28
CA GLY A 6 7.22 -1.85 -12.56
C GLY A 6 8.19 -2.97 -12.94
N LEU A 7 9.22 -3.16 -12.13
CA LEU A 7 10.27 -4.18 -12.34
C LEU A 7 9.80 -5.64 -12.14
N GLY A 8 8.60 -5.86 -11.61
CA GLY A 8 8.07 -7.21 -11.36
C GLY A 8 8.63 -7.90 -10.10
N LEU A 9 9.26 -7.15 -9.18
CA LEU A 9 9.80 -7.71 -7.93
C LEU A 9 8.72 -8.07 -6.90
N ILE A 10 7.62 -7.30 -6.88
CA ILE A 10 6.49 -7.48 -5.96
C ILE A 10 5.21 -7.47 -6.80
N ASP A 11 4.37 -8.49 -6.65
CA ASP A 11 3.08 -8.60 -7.34
C ASP A 11 1.99 -7.76 -6.66
N ALA A 12 2.16 -6.43 -6.71
CA ALA A 12 1.25 -5.47 -6.13
C ALA A 12 1.25 -4.14 -6.90
N LEU A 13 0.15 -3.41 -6.80
CA LEU A 13 0.12 -2.01 -7.20
C LEU A 13 0.71 -1.13 -6.08
N LEU A 14 1.71 -0.30 -6.37
CA LEU A 14 2.23 0.67 -5.39
C LEU A 14 1.51 2.02 -5.53
N CYS A 15 1.04 2.59 -4.42
CA CYS A 15 0.44 3.91 -4.34
C CYS A 15 1.19 4.79 -3.31
N PRO A 16 2.21 5.55 -3.75
CA PRO A 16 2.93 6.45 -2.86
C PRO A 16 2.09 7.69 -2.52
N HIS A 17 2.46 8.36 -1.42
CA HIS A 17 1.87 9.63 -0.97
C HIS A 17 0.37 9.51 -0.67
N TYR A 18 -0.04 8.41 -0.04
CA TYR A 18 -1.43 7.99 0.01
C TYR A 18 -2.37 9.05 0.63
N HIS A 19 -2.01 9.60 1.79
CA HIS A 19 -2.72 10.70 2.45
C HIS A 19 -2.10 12.08 2.25
N SER A 20 -1.19 12.26 1.29
CA SER A 20 -0.50 13.53 1.11
C SER A 20 -1.47 14.67 0.79
N LYS A 21 -1.42 15.74 1.60
CA LYS A 21 -2.26 16.94 1.45
C LYS A 21 -1.89 17.80 0.24
N LYS A 22 -0.76 17.50 -0.42
CA LYS A 22 -0.35 18.16 -1.68
C LYS A 22 -1.37 17.94 -2.81
N TYR A 23 -2.18 16.89 -2.71
CA TYR A 23 -3.25 16.60 -3.65
C TYR A 23 -4.59 16.87 -2.97
N ASP A 24 -5.45 17.62 -3.64
CA ASP A 24 -6.73 18.18 -3.16
C ASP A 24 -7.65 17.17 -2.42
N LYS A 25 -7.48 15.87 -2.67
CA LYS A 25 -8.22 14.77 -2.01
C LYS A 25 -7.36 13.57 -1.59
N GLY A 26 -6.03 13.75 -1.49
CA GLY A 26 -5.06 12.66 -1.39
C GLY A 26 -5.11 11.70 -2.59
N ARG A 27 -4.56 10.49 -2.45
CA ARG A 27 -4.58 9.47 -3.53
C ARG A 27 -5.70 8.43 -3.37
N ARG A 28 -6.46 8.44 -2.27
CA ARG A 28 -7.50 7.44 -1.94
C ARG A 28 -8.54 7.26 -3.04
N ALA A 29 -9.15 8.35 -3.49
CA ALA A 29 -10.19 8.31 -4.51
C ALA A 29 -9.65 7.81 -5.85
N SER A 30 -8.47 8.29 -6.26
CA SER A 30 -7.82 7.85 -7.49
C SER A 30 -7.37 6.39 -7.44
N LEU A 31 -6.89 5.92 -6.29
CA LEU A 31 -6.52 4.51 -6.08
C LEU A 31 -7.75 3.62 -6.21
N LYS A 32 -8.87 3.98 -5.56
CA LYS A 32 -10.14 3.26 -5.67
C LYS A 32 -10.57 3.09 -7.13
N ILE A 33 -10.55 4.16 -7.92
CA ILE A 33 -10.92 4.13 -9.36
C ILE A 33 -9.96 3.21 -10.14
N MET A 34 -8.65 3.29 -9.86
CA MET A 34 -7.65 2.43 -10.52
C MET A 34 -7.86 0.94 -10.21
N MET A 35 -8.16 0.62 -8.95
CA MET A 35 -8.39 -0.74 -8.48
C MET A 35 -9.73 -1.34 -8.94
N GLN A 36 -10.69 -0.54 -9.38
CA GLN A 36 -11.89 -1.08 -10.05
C GLN A 36 -11.53 -1.79 -11.37
N LYS A 37 -10.41 -1.41 -11.99
CA LYS A 37 -9.91 -1.96 -13.26
C LYS A 37 -8.66 -2.84 -13.08
N THR A 38 -8.16 -2.92 -11.85
CA THR A 38 -6.92 -3.64 -11.52
C THR A 38 -7.21 -4.53 -10.32
N SER A 39 -7.31 -5.84 -10.56
CA SER A 39 -7.47 -6.82 -9.48
C SER A 39 -6.16 -6.97 -8.70
N GLY A 40 -6.25 -7.50 -7.48
CA GLY A 40 -5.08 -7.72 -6.62
C GLY A 40 -5.04 -6.81 -5.40
N VAL A 41 -3.86 -6.73 -4.79
CA VAL A 41 -3.56 -5.89 -3.65
C VAL A 41 -2.82 -4.64 -4.13
N ALA A 42 -3.17 -3.50 -3.54
CA ALA A 42 -2.37 -2.29 -3.61
C ALA A 42 -1.69 -2.03 -2.26
N LEU A 43 -0.39 -1.77 -2.31
CA LEU A 43 0.38 -1.27 -1.19
C LEU A 43 0.38 0.26 -1.26
N ALA A 44 -0.37 0.89 -0.37
CA ALA A 44 -0.42 2.33 -0.25
C ALA A 44 0.50 2.77 0.89
N ILE A 45 1.31 3.80 0.66
CA ILE A 45 2.24 4.30 1.68
C ILE A 45 2.12 5.82 1.79
N ASP A 46 2.16 6.32 3.02
CA ASP A 46 2.21 7.75 3.27
C ASP A 46 3.61 8.32 3.01
N ASP A 47 3.67 9.65 2.99
CA ASP A 47 4.95 10.36 3.11
C ASP A 47 5.69 9.84 4.36
N TYR A 48 7.01 9.68 4.27
CA TYR A 48 7.87 9.26 5.39
C TYR A 48 7.68 7.80 5.87
N CYS A 49 7.02 6.95 5.08
CA CYS A 49 6.84 5.53 5.35
C CYS A 49 7.40 4.67 4.20
N ALA A 50 7.90 3.48 4.51
CA ALA A 50 8.34 2.49 3.54
C ALA A 50 8.02 1.06 4.00
N ILE A 51 7.94 0.14 3.04
CA ILE A 51 7.82 -1.30 3.30
C ILE A 51 9.11 -1.95 2.79
N VAL A 52 9.82 -2.60 3.69
CA VAL A 52 11.01 -3.39 3.41
C VAL A 52 10.57 -4.83 3.14
N PHE A 53 11.13 -5.48 2.13
CA PHE A 53 10.91 -6.89 1.82
C PHE A 53 12.25 -7.63 1.83
N VAL A 54 12.37 -8.68 2.64
CA VAL A 54 13.57 -9.53 2.75
C VAL A 54 13.13 -10.97 2.93
N ASP A 55 13.62 -11.88 2.10
CA ASP A 55 13.40 -13.34 2.22
C ASP A 55 11.94 -13.76 2.45
N GLY A 56 10.99 -13.09 1.78
CA GLY A 56 9.56 -13.36 1.88
C GLY A 56 8.85 -12.72 3.08
N GLN A 57 9.61 -12.08 3.98
CA GLN A 57 9.11 -11.27 5.08
C GLN A 57 8.95 -9.81 4.67
N TYR A 58 8.21 -9.06 5.48
CA TYR A 58 8.10 -7.61 5.30
C TYR A 58 8.22 -6.85 6.62
N GLN A 59 8.63 -5.59 6.55
CA GLN A 59 8.61 -4.66 7.68
C GLN A 59 8.18 -3.29 7.22
N VAL A 60 7.23 -2.69 7.96
CA VAL A 60 6.89 -1.29 7.80
C VAL A 60 7.83 -0.45 8.66
N ILE A 61 8.56 0.45 8.03
CA ILE A 61 9.40 1.44 8.69
C ILE A 61 8.84 2.83 8.44
N SER A 62 8.94 3.71 9.44
CA SER A 62 8.42 5.06 9.34
C SER A 62 9.29 6.02 10.13
N SER A 63 9.51 7.21 9.57
CA SER A 63 10.25 8.27 10.27
C SER A 63 9.31 9.26 10.99
N ARG A 64 7.99 9.04 10.97
CA ARG A 64 6.98 9.87 11.65
C ARG A 64 5.89 8.99 12.27
N LEU A 65 5.47 9.32 13.49
CA LEU A 65 4.49 8.54 14.26
C LEU A 65 3.15 8.31 13.54
N HIS A 66 2.75 9.24 12.65
CA HIS A 66 1.46 9.20 11.95
C HIS A 66 1.60 8.85 10.46
N ALA A 67 2.76 8.38 10.02
CA ALA A 67 2.97 7.93 8.65
C ALA A 67 2.86 6.40 8.60
N HIS A 68 1.92 5.91 7.80
CA HIS A 68 1.55 4.51 7.77
C HIS A 68 1.68 3.89 6.38
N ALA A 69 1.74 2.56 6.37
CA ALA A 69 1.53 1.75 5.19
C ALA A 69 0.15 1.08 5.26
N TYR A 70 -0.41 0.75 4.10
CA TYR A 70 -1.75 0.22 3.98
C TYR A 70 -1.79 -0.89 2.95
N LYS A 71 -2.49 -1.97 3.29
CA LYS A 71 -2.91 -2.99 2.37
C LYS A 71 -4.33 -2.67 1.90
N VAL A 72 -4.49 -2.42 0.61
CA VAL A 72 -5.76 -2.04 0.00
C VAL A 72 -6.19 -3.09 -1.00
N TYR A 73 -7.41 -3.59 -0.90
CA TYR A 73 -7.92 -4.63 -1.80
C TYR A 73 -9.43 -4.67 -1.86
N TRP A 74 -9.98 -5.25 -2.93
CA TRP A 74 -11.40 -5.53 -3.05
C TRP A 74 -11.72 -6.93 -2.55
N LYS A 75 -12.75 -7.05 -1.69
CA LYS A 75 -13.35 -8.31 -1.25
C LYS A 75 -14.86 -8.15 -1.22
N CYS A 76 -15.60 -9.06 -1.84
CA CYS A 76 -17.07 -9.02 -1.90
C CYS A 76 -17.65 -7.63 -2.27
N LYS A 77 -17.10 -6.98 -3.30
CA LYS A 77 -17.47 -5.62 -3.77
C LYS A 77 -17.30 -4.50 -2.73
N LYS A 78 -16.56 -4.75 -1.65
CA LYS A 78 -16.14 -3.75 -0.66
C LYS A 78 -14.64 -3.50 -0.78
N LEU A 79 -14.24 -2.23 -0.69
CA LEU A 79 -12.83 -1.84 -0.66
C LEU A 79 -12.36 -1.86 0.80
N HIS A 80 -11.33 -2.63 1.07
CA HIS A 80 -10.68 -2.74 2.38
C HIS A 80 -9.42 -1.87 2.41
N HIS A 81 -9.16 -1.28 3.56
CA HIS A 81 -7.96 -0.48 3.86
C HIS A 81 -7.45 -0.95 5.21
N GLU A 82 -6.51 -1.87 5.21
CA GLU A 82 -5.89 -2.39 6.43
C GLU A 82 -4.61 -1.60 6.68
N VAL A 83 -4.48 -1.02 7.88
CA VAL A 83 -3.22 -0.42 8.33
C VAL A 83 -2.22 -1.55 8.53
N LEU A 84 -1.00 -1.36 8.03
CA LEU A 84 0.13 -2.21 8.32
C LEU A 84 0.96 -1.51 9.39
N ASP A 85 0.99 -2.09 10.59
CA ASP A 85 1.64 -1.47 11.73
C ASP A 85 3.16 -1.38 11.54
N ALA A 86 3.71 -0.22 11.87
CA ALA A 86 5.15 -0.04 11.96
C ALA A 86 5.70 -0.96 13.04
N SER A 87 6.79 -1.66 12.72
CA SER A 87 7.37 -2.66 13.59
C SER A 87 8.89 -2.53 13.58
N LEU A 88 9.53 -2.86 14.70
CA LEU A 88 10.99 -3.02 14.77
C LEU A 88 11.48 -4.35 14.20
N ALA A 89 10.58 -5.33 14.07
CA ALA A 89 10.87 -6.66 13.56
C ALA A 89 10.17 -6.93 12.21
N MET A 90 10.77 -7.81 11.41
CA MET A 90 10.16 -8.39 10.22
C MET A 90 8.91 -9.20 10.61
N GLN A 91 7.90 -9.15 9.76
CA GLN A 91 6.63 -9.85 9.89
C GLN A 91 6.54 -10.93 8.81
N GLU A 92 6.11 -12.10 9.24
CA GLU A 92 5.75 -13.20 8.34
C GLU A 92 4.39 -12.94 7.70
N GLY A 93 4.19 -13.55 6.54
CA GLY A 93 2.85 -13.81 6.04
C GLY A 93 2.40 -12.92 4.87
N PRO A 94 1.22 -13.25 4.34
CA PRO A 94 0.89 -12.89 2.98
C PRO A 94 0.25 -11.50 2.90
N ILE A 95 1.10 -10.48 2.93
CA ILE A 95 0.73 -9.09 2.67
C ILE A 95 -0.01 -8.91 1.33
N LEU A 96 0.16 -9.85 0.38
CA LEU A 96 -0.43 -9.81 -0.96
C LEU A 96 -1.72 -10.63 -1.15
N GLN A 97 -2.25 -11.29 -0.11
CA GLN A 97 -3.53 -12.04 -0.20
C GLN A 97 -4.77 -11.15 0.08
N ARG A 98 -5.96 -11.57 -0.40
CA ARG A 98 -7.24 -10.82 -0.32
C ARG A 98 -8.27 -11.52 0.57
#